data_AF-E3KVS0-F1
#
_entry.id   AF-E3KVS0-F1
#
_cell.length_a   1.000
_cell.length_b   1.000
_cell.length_c   1.000
_cell.angle_alpha   90.00
_cell.angle_beta   90.00
_cell.angle_gamma   90.00
#
_symmetry.space_group_name_H-M   'P 1'
#
loop_
_entity.id
_entity.type
_entity.pdbx_description
1 polymer ?
#
loop_
_entity_poly.entity_id
_entity_poly.type
_entity_poly.pdbx_seq_one_letter_code
_entity_poly.pdbx_strand_id
1 'polypeptide(L)'
;MPMTLPIFDIQLMANDRPREPDRSSRNLKRLRSEVIEISSDEDGDPKQAADRHRTKIGSRDISSIPPVPSASKPQSVLQNKPERYKLEYERLALQRARELASNPSASSSSVSPAVTPTDQGPKDSDPSISEPFPNYWNSAIKVTFNDWYPDCPNTLRIEDIIGPKDRIKMALVSSYVLELPWIHKLFNPRTRIMVIRHHTDCGSFKVNERANMFLCHPPMLKTANGNAKAGCMHIKFFIIFYDNFCRVAIPTANAVSFDYEFVENAIWIQDFRRFSGNTIGYNSRRSDDVPPFRKTLDDLLDRMGVPLPFRKPLKDHDFGSAAANLVVSIQGTHPANSPMGQAHLAEQLKTLGLQSGPGTGRTATLECQGSSIGSYDLKWLNNFYRCASGSPPTASTEDPDLQTKTPPLTVLYPTLHTVRNSHSGKAGAGTLFCNKATWEKANFPTHIFADTMSKRTGVLMHVKMILGLFNSDSSAKSTSSTLDTASVEKSGARDGRINKDHAGFLYIGSHNFTPAAWGKFNLKSGSDDSTSLEISNWELGVVLPVKSHAQAEEYVTWQRPTKPYGHRGKDTSIPWMQFSHGR
;
A
#
# COMPACT_ATOMS: atom_id res chain seq x y z
N MET A 1 25.50 -52.40 -26.87
CA MET A 1 25.82 -53.04 -25.58
C MET A 1 26.11 -51.95 -24.56
N PRO A 2 25.36 -51.94 -23.45
CA PRO A 2 26.02 -52.00 -22.15
C PRO A 2 25.41 -53.13 -21.29
N MET A 3 26.30 -53.94 -20.72
CA MET A 3 26.06 -55.02 -19.75
C MET A 3 25.99 -54.40 -18.33
N THR A 4 24.86 -54.53 -17.60
CA THR A 4 24.52 -55.50 -16.52
C THR A 4 25.27 -55.28 -15.19
N LEU A 5 24.62 -54.78 -14.13
CA LEU A 5 23.89 -55.47 -13.00
C LEU A 5 24.82 -55.79 -11.78
N PRO A 6 24.35 -55.95 -10.51
CA PRO A 6 23.13 -56.64 -10.00
C PRO A 6 22.27 -55.82 -8.99
N ILE A 7 20.96 -56.03 -8.77
CA ILE A 7 20.10 -57.15 -8.29
C ILE A 7 20.36 -57.61 -6.84
N PHE A 8 19.36 -57.39 -5.97
CA PHE A 8 18.69 -58.31 -5.00
C PHE A 8 17.39 -57.58 -4.55
N ASP A 9 16.14 -57.91 -4.90
CA ASP A 9 15.25 -59.07 -4.57
C ASP A 9 15.17 -59.35 -3.05
N ILE A 10 14.02 -59.39 -2.33
CA ILE A 10 12.75 -60.18 -2.42
C ILE A 10 11.74 -59.52 -1.40
N GLN A 11 10.48 -59.13 -1.68
CA GLN A 11 9.19 -59.81 -1.93
C GLN A 11 8.20 -59.96 -0.72
N LEU A 12 7.03 -59.31 -0.89
CA LEU A 12 5.62 -59.60 -0.51
C LEU A 12 5.23 -60.65 0.56
N MET A 13 4.24 -60.26 1.41
CA MET A 13 2.97 -60.96 1.78
C MET A 13 2.06 -59.92 2.49
N ALA A 14 0.88 -59.45 2.04
CA ALA A 14 -0.40 -60.03 1.61
C ALA A 14 -1.39 -60.41 2.75
N ASN A 15 -2.53 -59.67 2.78
CA ASN A 15 -3.86 -59.89 3.42
C ASN A 15 -3.95 -59.89 4.97
N ASP A 16 -4.87 -59.16 5.63
CA ASP A 16 -6.33 -59.33 5.54
C ASP A 16 -7.17 -58.06 5.88
N ARG A 17 -8.46 -58.15 5.51
CA ARG A 17 -9.52 -57.11 5.40
C ARG A 17 -10.36 -56.93 6.72
N PRO A 18 -11.43 -56.10 6.77
CA PRO A 18 -11.58 -54.99 7.73
C PRO A 18 -12.61 -55.21 8.87
N ARG A 19 -12.57 -54.34 9.90
CA ARG A 19 -13.72 -54.06 10.79
C ARG A 19 -13.77 -52.57 11.16
N GLU A 20 -14.93 -51.96 10.94
CA GLU A 20 -15.41 -50.70 11.52
C GLU A 20 -16.63 -51.03 12.42
N PRO A 21 -17.15 -50.11 13.26
CA PRO A 21 -16.46 -49.25 14.22
C PRO A 21 -17.15 -49.32 15.62
N ASP A 22 -16.52 -48.80 16.67
CA ASP A 22 -17.28 -48.35 17.85
C ASP A 22 -16.73 -47.06 18.47
N ARG A 23 -17.67 -46.23 18.93
CA ARG A 23 -17.53 -44.86 19.41
C ARG A 23 -16.85 -44.80 20.77
N SER A 24 -15.93 -43.86 20.98
CA SER A 24 -16.02 -42.92 22.12
C SER A 24 -14.99 -41.79 22.04
N SER A 25 -15.49 -40.59 22.30
CA SER A 25 -14.77 -39.31 22.36
C SER A 25 -13.80 -39.23 23.54
N ARG A 26 -12.53 -38.87 23.29
CA ARG A 26 -11.63 -38.33 24.32
C ARG A 26 -10.88 -37.10 23.80
N ASN A 27 -11.15 -35.99 24.48
CA ASN A 27 -10.55 -34.67 24.33
C ASN A 27 -9.03 -34.71 24.53
N LEU A 28 -8.26 -34.30 23.52
CA LEU A 28 -6.85 -33.97 23.69
C LEU A 28 -6.71 -32.51 24.16
N LYS A 29 -6.14 -32.37 25.36
CA LYS A 29 -5.73 -31.12 26.00
C LYS A 29 -4.66 -30.43 25.15
N ARG A 30 -4.92 -29.17 24.76
CA ARG A 30 -3.96 -28.26 24.14
C ARG A 30 -3.16 -27.58 25.26
N LEU A 31 -1.85 -27.81 25.32
CA LEU A 31 -0.96 -27.07 26.22
C LEU A 31 -0.99 -25.58 25.85
N ARG A 32 -1.25 -24.73 26.86
CA ARG A 32 -1.12 -23.28 26.83
C ARG A 32 0.34 -22.91 27.11
N SER A 33 0.91 -22.06 26.27
CA SER A 33 2.10 -21.27 26.57
C SER A 33 1.68 -19.82 26.80
N GLU A 34 2.14 -19.28 27.93
CA GLU A 34 1.87 -17.92 28.43
C GLU A 34 2.71 -16.88 27.68
N VAL A 35 2.09 -15.77 27.23
CA VAL A 35 2.79 -14.62 26.62
C VAL A 35 2.10 -13.29 26.98
N ILE A 36 2.95 -12.28 27.13
CA ILE A 36 2.78 -10.92 27.68
C ILE A 36 2.36 -9.91 26.58
N GLU A 37 1.69 -8.81 26.98
CA GLU A 37 1.35 -7.64 26.13
C GLU A 37 2.59 -6.83 25.72
N ILE A 38 2.54 -6.05 24.62
CA ILE A 38 2.89 -4.60 24.56
C ILE A 38 3.00 -4.06 23.11
N SER A 39 2.58 -2.80 23.00
CA SER A 39 2.96 -1.68 22.12
C SER A 39 4.08 -1.90 21.08
N SER A 40 3.82 -1.44 19.86
CA SER A 40 4.88 -1.03 18.94
C SER A 40 5.52 0.26 19.46
N ASP A 41 6.80 0.19 19.81
CA ASP A 41 7.70 1.22 20.35
C ASP A 41 7.79 1.26 21.88
N GLU A 42 8.60 0.37 22.48
CA GLU A 42 9.39 0.69 23.68
C GLU A 42 10.82 0.13 23.52
N ASP A 43 11.81 1.02 23.41
CA ASP A 43 13.19 0.76 23.79
C ASP A 43 13.43 1.53 25.10
N GLY A 44 13.56 0.79 26.20
CA GLY A 44 13.93 1.32 27.50
C GLY A 44 14.73 0.27 28.28
N ASP A 45 16.02 0.51 28.45
CA ASP A 45 16.95 -0.34 29.20
C ASP A 45 16.56 -0.40 30.69
N PRO A 46 16.42 -1.60 31.31
CA PRO A 46 15.93 -1.71 32.68
C PRO A 46 17.07 -1.65 33.68
N LYS A 47 17.31 -0.49 34.30
CA LYS A 47 17.92 -0.40 35.64
C LYS A 47 17.75 1.00 36.25
N GLN A 48 17.36 0.98 37.52
CA GLN A 48 17.28 2.09 38.49
C GLN A 48 15.98 2.90 38.51
N ALA A 49 15.07 2.52 39.41
CA ALA A 49 14.43 3.43 40.38
C ALA A 49 13.48 2.64 41.29
N ALA A 50 14.04 1.79 42.15
CA ALA A 50 13.35 1.34 43.36
C ALA A 50 13.90 2.16 44.52
N ASP A 51 13.22 3.24 44.87
CA ASP A 51 13.04 3.70 46.24
C ASP A 51 12.37 5.07 46.25
N ARG A 52 11.22 5.16 46.93
CA ARG A 52 10.92 6.18 47.97
C ARG A 52 9.42 6.25 48.27
N HIS A 53 9.11 5.91 49.54
CA HIS A 53 7.95 6.32 50.34
C HIS A 53 6.58 5.77 49.89
N ARG A 54 5.72 5.22 50.77
CA ARG A 54 5.47 5.59 52.17
C ARG A 54 4.69 4.47 52.89
N THR A 55 5.21 4.06 54.03
CA THR A 55 4.54 3.35 55.11
C THR A 55 3.38 4.17 55.69
N LYS A 56 2.21 3.54 55.93
CA LYS A 56 1.48 3.63 57.21
C LYS A 56 0.33 2.64 57.27
N ILE A 57 0.47 1.71 58.22
CA ILE A 57 -0.52 0.75 58.70
C ILE A 57 -1.43 1.47 59.72
N GLY A 58 -2.72 1.13 59.70
CA GLY A 58 -3.67 1.38 60.79
C GLY A 58 -4.77 0.30 60.72
N SER A 59 -4.88 -0.49 61.78
CA SER A 59 -5.75 -1.66 61.96
C SER A 59 -7.20 -1.30 62.33
N ARG A 60 -8.16 -2.21 62.02
CA ARG A 60 -9.26 -2.65 62.92
C ARG A 60 -10.10 -3.81 62.35
N ASP A 61 -10.69 -4.56 63.27
CA ASP A 61 -11.13 -5.97 63.23
C ASP A 61 -12.50 -6.33 62.59
N ILE A 62 -12.49 -7.52 61.96
CA ILE A 62 -13.37 -8.72 61.93
C ILE A 62 -14.88 -8.68 62.29
N SER A 63 -15.71 -9.19 61.36
CA SER A 63 -16.71 -10.31 61.44
C SER A 63 -17.76 -10.14 60.31
N SER A 64 -18.40 -11.11 59.64
CA SER A 64 -18.48 -12.59 59.62
C SER A 64 -19.41 -12.99 58.44
N ILE A 65 -19.01 -13.78 57.41
CA ILE A 65 -19.94 -14.46 56.45
C ILE A 65 -19.30 -15.77 55.90
N PRO A 66 -20.04 -16.90 55.70
CA PRO A 66 -19.50 -18.24 55.39
C PRO A 66 -19.06 -18.46 53.92
N PRO A 67 -18.33 -19.58 53.61
CA PRO A 67 -17.64 -19.75 52.34
C PRO A 67 -18.54 -20.29 51.21
N VAL A 68 -18.48 -19.63 50.05
CA VAL A 68 -19.08 -20.07 48.78
C VAL A 68 -17.95 -20.58 47.87
N PRO A 69 -18.13 -21.70 47.14
CA PRO A 69 -17.04 -22.36 46.41
C PRO A 69 -16.46 -21.49 45.30
N SER A 70 -15.15 -21.64 45.11
CA SER A 70 -14.27 -20.91 44.19
C SER A 70 -14.73 -20.96 42.73
N ALA A 71 -15.41 -19.91 42.30
CA ALA A 71 -15.60 -19.63 40.88
C ALA A 71 -14.26 -19.15 40.27
N SER A 72 -13.73 -19.95 39.35
CA SER A 72 -12.59 -19.62 38.51
C SER A 72 -12.80 -18.29 37.78
N LYS A 73 -11.87 -17.35 37.95
CA LYS A 73 -11.81 -16.07 37.21
C LYS A 73 -11.90 -16.35 35.69
N PRO A 74 -12.78 -15.67 34.93
CA PRO A 74 -12.81 -15.81 33.48
C PRO A 74 -11.52 -15.22 32.89
N GLN A 75 -10.67 -16.10 32.36
CA GLN A 75 -9.42 -15.74 31.69
C GLN A 75 -9.73 -15.11 30.31
N SER A 76 -9.33 -13.85 30.19
CA SER A 76 -9.34 -12.99 29.01
C SER A 76 -8.84 -13.69 27.73
N VAL A 77 -9.69 -13.71 26.70
CA VAL A 77 -9.43 -14.28 25.36
C VAL A 77 -8.84 -13.20 24.42
N LEU A 78 -8.00 -12.26 24.90
CA LEU A 78 -7.71 -11.01 24.16
C LEU A 78 -6.35 -10.86 23.46
N GLN A 79 -5.45 -11.84 23.43
CA GLN A 79 -4.03 -11.54 23.17
C GLN A 79 -3.50 -11.63 21.71
N ASN A 80 -4.30 -11.98 20.69
CA ASN A 80 -3.89 -11.91 19.27
C ASN A 80 -4.76 -10.96 18.44
N LYS A 81 -5.35 -9.99 19.13
CA LYS A 81 -6.43 -9.19 18.60
C LYS A 81 -5.99 -8.06 17.67
N PRO A 82 -4.96 -7.23 17.88
CA PRO A 82 -4.87 -5.94 17.20
C PRO A 82 -4.83 -5.96 15.66
N GLU A 83 -3.99 -6.77 15.02
CA GLU A 83 -3.88 -6.80 13.54
C GLU A 83 -5.00 -7.62 12.89
N ARG A 84 -5.32 -8.78 13.47
CA ARG A 84 -6.51 -9.54 13.08
C ARG A 84 -7.77 -8.69 13.26
N TYR A 85 -7.83 -7.86 14.30
CA TYR A 85 -8.91 -6.93 14.56
C TYR A 85 -8.86 -5.74 13.64
N LYS A 86 -7.70 -5.22 13.21
CA LYS A 86 -7.65 -4.16 12.19
C LYS A 86 -8.23 -4.70 10.88
N LEU A 87 -7.79 -5.88 10.45
CA LEU A 87 -8.31 -6.57 9.26
C LEU A 87 -9.79 -6.96 9.39
N GLU A 88 -10.20 -7.50 10.54
CA GLU A 88 -11.57 -7.92 10.83
C GLU A 88 -12.49 -6.72 11.04
N TYR A 89 -12.01 -5.65 11.66
CA TYR A 89 -12.73 -4.39 11.83
C TYR A 89 -12.87 -3.67 10.49
N GLU A 90 -11.82 -3.64 9.67
CA GLU A 90 -11.90 -3.14 8.30
C GLU A 90 -12.90 -3.99 7.50
N ARG A 91 -12.81 -5.32 7.56
CA ARG A 91 -13.80 -6.22 6.93
C ARG A 91 -15.23 -5.95 7.43
N LEU A 92 -15.43 -5.76 8.73
CA LEU A 92 -16.75 -5.50 9.32
C LEU A 92 -17.25 -4.09 8.97
N ALA A 93 -16.36 -3.10 8.89
CA ALA A 93 -16.69 -1.76 8.45
C ALA A 93 -17.07 -1.76 6.97
N LEU A 94 -16.35 -2.52 6.13
CA LEU A 94 -16.69 -2.77 4.73
C LEU A 94 -18.06 -3.45 4.61
N GLN A 95 -18.34 -4.45 5.46
CA GLN A 95 -19.64 -5.11 5.48
C GLN A 95 -20.77 -4.14 5.86
N ARG A 96 -20.61 -3.35 6.93
CA ARG A 96 -21.60 -2.34 7.33
C ARG A 96 -21.78 -1.25 6.28
N ALA A 97 -20.70 -0.80 5.65
CA ALA A 97 -20.77 0.21 4.61
C ALA A 97 -21.54 -0.30 3.37
N ARG A 98 -21.41 -1.59 3.05
CA ARG A 98 -22.21 -2.24 2.00
C ARG A 98 -23.67 -2.40 2.38
N GLU A 99 -23.96 -2.79 3.62
CA GLU A 99 -25.34 -2.85 4.12
C GLU A 99 -26.02 -1.47 4.00
N LEU A 100 -25.30 -0.40 4.32
CA LEU A 100 -25.77 0.99 4.15
C LEU A 100 -25.96 1.38 2.68
N ALA A 101 -25.08 0.93 1.78
CA ALA A 101 -25.23 1.17 0.35
C ALA A 101 -26.41 0.41 -0.29
N SER A 102 -26.84 -0.70 0.32
CA SER A 102 -27.91 -1.56 -0.20
C SER A 102 -29.34 -1.12 0.15
N ASN A 103 -29.52 -0.02 0.89
CA ASN A 103 -30.82 0.49 1.32
C ASN A 103 -31.21 1.80 0.59
N PRO A 104 -31.85 1.75 -0.59
CA PRO A 104 -32.42 2.92 -1.22
C PRO A 104 -33.88 3.12 -0.75
N SER A 105 -34.06 3.74 0.40
CA SER A 105 -35.36 4.35 0.74
C SER A 105 -35.43 5.75 0.15
N ALA A 106 -35.75 5.85 -1.14
CA ALA A 106 -36.28 7.06 -1.76
C ALA A 106 -37.14 6.66 -2.97
N SER A 107 -38.45 6.65 -2.73
CA SER A 107 -39.50 6.45 -3.72
C SER A 107 -39.51 7.58 -4.76
N SER A 108 -39.46 7.25 -6.05
CA SER A 108 -40.13 8.08 -7.06
C SER A 108 -40.73 7.20 -8.15
N SER A 109 -42.05 7.31 -8.25
CA SER A 109 -42.92 6.68 -9.23
C SER A 109 -42.68 7.24 -10.62
N SER A 110 -42.47 6.39 -11.62
CA SER A 110 -42.59 6.77 -13.02
C SER A 110 -43.64 5.91 -13.73
N VAL A 111 -44.54 6.63 -14.37
CA VAL A 111 -45.75 6.19 -15.07
C VAL A 111 -45.37 5.70 -16.46
N SER A 112 -45.90 4.55 -16.86
CA SER A 112 -45.81 4.04 -18.23
C SER A 112 -46.69 4.84 -19.20
N PRO A 113 -46.30 4.93 -20.47
CA PRO A 113 -47.29 4.75 -21.53
C PRO A 113 -46.89 3.67 -22.53
N ALA A 114 -47.89 2.87 -22.90
CA ALA A 114 -47.84 1.85 -23.93
C ALA A 114 -47.71 2.47 -25.33
N VAL A 115 -46.88 1.87 -26.19
CA VAL A 115 -46.96 2.02 -27.64
C VAL A 115 -46.80 0.64 -28.30
N THR A 116 -47.75 0.35 -29.18
CA THR A 116 -47.98 -0.87 -29.96
C THR A 116 -46.86 -1.14 -30.99
N PRO A 117 -46.57 -2.41 -31.37
CA PRO A 117 -45.44 -2.74 -32.22
C PRO A 117 -45.77 -2.55 -33.70
N THR A 118 -44.84 -1.97 -34.46
CA THR A 118 -44.82 -2.06 -35.93
C THR A 118 -43.62 -2.89 -36.37
N ASP A 119 -43.96 -3.92 -37.12
CA ASP A 119 -43.14 -4.98 -37.67
C ASP A 119 -42.32 -4.45 -38.86
N GLN A 120 -40.99 -4.46 -38.76
CA GLN A 120 -40.10 -4.43 -39.92
C GLN A 120 -38.95 -5.42 -39.69
N GLY A 121 -38.87 -6.39 -40.62
CA GLY A 121 -37.95 -7.52 -40.59
C GLY A 121 -36.45 -7.17 -40.63
N PRO A 122 -35.61 -8.20 -40.48
CA PRO A 122 -34.22 -8.06 -40.04
C PRO A 122 -33.35 -7.44 -41.13
N LYS A 123 -32.74 -6.30 -40.82
CA LYS A 123 -31.49 -5.91 -41.48
C LYS A 123 -30.37 -6.46 -40.63
N ASP A 124 -29.65 -7.43 -41.18
CA ASP A 124 -28.36 -7.89 -40.67
C ASP A 124 -27.41 -6.69 -40.54
N SER A 125 -27.36 -6.12 -39.34
CA SER A 125 -26.28 -5.24 -38.92
C SER A 125 -25.32 -6.08 -38.08
N ASP A 126 -24.21 -6.43 -38.70
CA ASP A 126 -23.02 -7.01 -38.08
C ASP A 126 -22.71 -6.33 -36.72
N PRO A 127 -22.82 -7.02 -35.57
CA PRO A 127 -22.51 -6.43 -34.28
C PRO A 127 -21.02 -6.64 -33.99
N SER A 128 -20.13 -5.90 -34.66
CA SER A 128 -18.69 -6.03 -34.39
C SER A 128 -17.91 -4.72 -34.29
N ILE A 129 -18.56 -3.59 -34.02
CA ILE A 129 -17.83 -2.42 -33.51
C ILE A 129 -17.80 -2.55 -31.99
N SER A 130 -16.92 -3.44 -31.49
CA SER A 130 -16.54 -3.39 -30.08
C SER A 130 -15.95 -2.01 -29.83
N GLU A 131 -16.55 -1.23 -28.94
CA GLU A 131 -15.94 0.06 -28.56
C GLU A 131 -14.46 -0.16 -28.20
N PRO A 132 -13.56 0.72 -28.69
CA PRO A 132 -12.14 0.53 -28.50
C PRO A 132 -11.79 0.59 -27.01
N PHE A 133 -11.47 -0.58 -26.45
CA PHE A 133 -10.90 -0.69 -25.12
C PHE A 133 -9.69 0.25 -24.99
N PRO A 134 -9.74 1.27 -24.10
CA PRO A 134 -8.73 2.31 -24.09
C PRO A 134 -7.38 1.74 -23.66
N ASN A 135 -6.35 2.09 -24.42
CA ASN A 135 -4.97 1.76 -24.07
C ASN A 135 -4.27 2.92 -23.38
N TYR A 136 -3.43 2.59 -22.39
CA TYR A 136 -2.66 3.55 -21.59
C TYR A 136 -1.17 3.52 -21.95
N TRP A 137 -0.81 3.69 -23.22
CA TRP A 137 0.59 3.56 -23.68
C TRP A 137 1.56 4.53 -22.99
N ASN A 138 1.12 5.75 -22.69
CA ASN A 138 1.93 6.82 -22.09
C ASN A 138 1.71 6.97 -20.57
N SER A 139 1.14 5.95 -19.93
CA SER A 139 0.58 5.99 -18.59
C SER A 139 -0.55 7.01 -18.39
N ALA A 140 -1.31 6.84 -17.31
CA ALA A 140 -2.27 7.81 -16.82
C ALA A 140 -2.36 7.75 -15.30
N ILE A 141 -2.78 8.86 -14.70
CA ILE A 141 -3.23 8.90 -13.31
C ILE A 141 -4.72 9.19 -13.33
N LYS A 142 -5.48 8.30 -12.68
CA LYS A 142 -6.94 8.35 -12.61
C LYS A 142 -7.39 8.19 -11.16
N VAL A 143 -8.63 8.58 -10.89
CA VAL A 143 -9.29 8.27 -9.62
C VAL A 143 -10.25 7.10 -9.80
N THR A 144 -10.54 6.36 -8.74
CA THR A 144 -11.61 5.35 -8.79
C THR A 144 -12.97 6.01 -9.01
N PHE A 145 -13.83 5.29 -9.73
CA PHE A 145 -15.26 5.56 -9.78
C PHE A 145 -15.83 5.72 -8.36
N ASN A 146 -16.88 6.55 -8.24
CA ASN A 146 -17.57 6.76 -6.97
C ASN A 146 -19.05 7.02 -7.22
N ASP A 147 -19.93 6.32 -6.50
CA ASP A 147 -21.39 6.39 -6.67
C ASP A 147 -21.96 7.78 -6.44
N TRP A 148 -21.33 8.61 -5.59
CA TRP A 148 -21.77 9.99 -5.34
C TRP A 148 -21.41 10.94 -6.49
N TYR A 149 -20.53 10.52 -7.39
CA TYR A 149 -20.02 11.32 -8.51
C TYR A 149 -19.93 10.48 -9.79
N PRO A 150 -21.07 9.95 -10.29
CA PRO A 150 -21.07 8.98 -11.38
C PRO A 150 -20.58 9.55 -12.71
N ASP A 151 -20.76 10.86 -12.91
CA ASP A 151 -20.37 11.59 -14.12
C ASP A 151 -18.99 12.27 -14.00
N CYS A 152 -18.23 11.97 -12.94
CA CYS A 152 -16.93 12.61 -12.74
C CYS A 152 -15.97 12.23 -13.89
N PRO A 153 -15.47 13.23 -14.64
CA PRO A 153 -14.47 12.97 -15.65
C PRO A 153 -13.21 12.42 -14.97
N ASN A 154 -12.39 11.66 -15.70
CA ASN A 154 -11.13 11.12 -15.18
C ASN A 154 -11.25 10.01 -14.12
N THR A 155 -12.43 9.37 -14.02
CA THR A 155 -12.63 8.18 -13.18
C THR A 155 -12.38 6.88 -13.94
N LEU A 156 -12.05 5.81 -13.22
CA LEU A 156 -12.05 4.44 -13.72
C LEU A 156 -12.92 3.55 -12.82
N ARG A 157 -13.86 2.83 -13.43
CA ARG A 157 -14.46 1.65 -12.82
C ARG A 157 -13.45 0.49 -12.82
N ILE A 158 -13.71 -0.52 -12.00
CA ILE A 158 -12.84 -1.70 -11.99
C ILE A 158 -12.83 -2.40 -13.36
N GLU A 159 -13.95 -2.39 -14.07
CA GLU A 159 -14.08 -2.92 -15.43
C GLU A 159 -13.20 -2.18 -16.43
N ASP A 160 -12.99 -0.86 -16.29
CA ASP A 160 -12.13 -0.08 -17.18
C ASP A 160 -10.65 -0.42 -16.98
N ILE A 161 -10.27 -0.78 -15.74
CA ILE A 161 -8.93 -1.23 -15.39
C ILE A 161 -8.68 -2.63 -15.95
N ILE A 162 -9.61 -3.56 -15.70
CA ILE A 162 -9.50 -4.98 -16.06
C ILE A 162 -9.69 -5.22 -17.56
N GLY A 163 -10.59 -4.47 -18.19
CA GLY A 163 -10.95 -4.65 -19.59
C GLY A 163 -11.76 -5.89 -19.92
N PRO A 164 -11.96 -6.16 -21.23
CA PRO A 164 -12.76 -7.27 -21.71
C PRO A 164 -12.22 -8.62 -21.23
N LYS A 165 -13.02 -9.34 -20.46
CA LYS A 165 -12.61 -10.56 -19.75
C LYS A 165 -12.16 -11.68 -20.69
N ASP A 166 -12.71 -11.71 -21.90
CA ASP A 166 -12.43 -12.69 -22.96
C ASP A 166 -11.03 -12.51 -23.57
N ARG A 167 -10.44 -11.31 -23.45
CA ARG A 167 -9.11 -10.99 -23.96
C ARG A 167 -7.98 -11.25 -22.96
N ILE A 168 -8.31 -11.57 -21.70
CA ILE A 168 -7.34 -11.74 -20.61
C ILE A 168 -6.79 -13.17 -20.60
N LYS A 169 -5.48 -13.32 -20.77
CA LYS A 169 -4.79 -14.61 -20.70
C LYS A 169 -4.41 -14.99 -19.28
N MET A 170 -3.97 -14.02 -18.50
CA MET A 170 -3.51 -14.22 -17.13
C MET A 170 -3.56 -12.90 -16.36
N ALA A 171 -3.82 -12.96 -15.06
CA ALA A 171 -3.76 -11.79 -14.20
C ALA A 171 -3.04 -12.11 -12.88
N LEU A 172 -2.30 -11.13 -12.37
CA LEU A 172 -1.81 -11.09 -10.99
C LEU A 172 -2.51 -9.94 -10.28
N VAL A 173 -3.11 -10.22 -9.14
CA VAL A 173 -3.82 -9.27 -8.30
C VAL A 173 -3.17 -9.28 -6.93
N SER A 174 -2.63 -8.15 -6.49
CA SER A 174 -2.09 -8.00 -5.14
C SER A 174 -2.91 -6.98 -4.35
N SER A 175 -3.16 -7.26 -3.08
CA SER A 175 -3.79 -6.33 -2.15
C SER A 175 -3.57 -6.75 -0.69
N TYR A 176 -3.70 -5.81 0.25
CA TYR A 176 -3.73 -6.08 1.69
C TYR A 176 -5.05 -6.75 2.08
N VAL A 177 -6.16 -6.05 1.88
CA VAL A 177 -7.52 -6.58 2.04
C VAL A 177 -8.06 -6.95 0.68
N LEU A 178 -8.72 -8.10 0.59
CA LEU A 178 -9.31 -8.55 -0.66
C LEU A 178 -10.54 -9.40 -0.47
N GLU A 179 -11.32 -9.50 -1.54
CA GLU A 179 -12.49 -10.35 -1.62
C GLU A 179 -12.39 -11.33 -2.77
N LEU A 180 -12.03 -12.57 -2.45
CA LEU A 180 -11.88 -13.63 -3.45
C LEU A 180 -13.14 -13.82 -4.32
N PRO A 181 -14.38 -13.81 -3.80
CA PRO A 181 -15.57 -13.88 -4.65
C PRO A 181 -15.72 -12.71 -5.62
N TRP A 182 -15.40 -11.49 -5.18
CA TRP A 182 -15.48 -10.29 -6.00
C TRP A 182 -14.40 -10.32 -7.09
N ILE A 183 -13.14 -10.59 -6.72
CA ILE A 183 -12.03 -10.74 -7.67
C ILE A 183 -12.33 -11.83 -8.71
N HIS A 184 -12.82 -12.99 -8.27
CA HIS A 184 -13.11 -14.11 -9.18
C HIS A 184 -14.14 -13.71 -10.25
N LYS A 185 -15.14 -12.90 -9.90
CA LYS A 185 -16.15 -12.37 -10.85
C LYS A 185 -15.58 -11.37 -11.87
N LEU A 186 -14.43 -10.75 -11.61
CA LEU A 186 -13.80 -9.80 -12.54
C LEU A 186 -13.20 -10.49 -13.77
N PHE A 187 -12.98 -11.81 -13.73
CA PHE A 187 -12.31 -12.55 -14.79
C PHE A 187 -13.16 -13.70 -15.32
N ASN A 188 -12.80 -14.21 -16.50
CA ASN A 188 -13.41 -15.43 -17.03
C ASN A 188 -13.01 -16.66 -16.18
N PRO A 189 -13.90 -17.67 -16.04
CA PRO A 189 -13.57 -18.93 -15.32
C PRO A 189 -12.41 -19.75 -15.90
N ARG A 190 -11.89 -19.38 -17.07
CA ARG A 190 -10.72 -20.02 -17.70
C ARG A 190 -9.43 -19.22 -17.54
N THR A 191 -9.52 -17.96 -17.11
CA THR A 191 -8.36 -17.06 -16.97
C THR A 191 -7.54 -17.47 -15.76
N ARG A 192 -6.23 -17.68 -15.90
CA ARG A 192 -5.37 -17.99 -14.74
C ARG A 192 -5.15 -16.75 -13.89
N ILE A 193 -5.51 -16.80 -12.61
CA ILE A 193 -5.39 -15.66 -11.69
C ILE A 193 -4.46 -16.01 -10.53
N MET A 194 -3.42 -15.22 -10.32
CA MET A 194 -2.58 -15.25 -9.13
C MET A 194 -3.04 -14.15 -8.18
N VAL A 195 -3.46 -14.52 -6.96
CA VAL A 195 -3.85 -13.57 -5.92
C VAL A 195 -2.77 -13.55 -4.84
N ILE A 196 -2.21 -12.37 -4.58
CA ILE A 196 -1.09 -12.17 -3.66
C ILE A 196 -1.58 -11.34 -2.48
N ARG A 197 -1.54 -11.89 -1.26
CA ARG A 197 -2.14 -11.24 -0.09
C ARG A 197 -1.34 -11.43 1.19
N HIS A 198 -1.57 -10.53 2.15
CA HIS A 198 -1.14 -10.75 3.52
C HIS A 198 -1.91 -11.93 4.14
N HIS A 199 -1.21 -12.82 4.83
CA HIS A 199 -1.80 -13.97 5.49
C HIS A 199 -0.91 -14.47 6.64
N THR A 200 -1.51 -15.11 7.64
CA THR A 200 -0.78 -15.66 8.80
C THR A 200 0.15 -16.82 8.42
N ASP A 201 -0.31 -17.66 7.50
CA ASP A 201 0.49 -18.66 6.78
C ASP A 201 1.36 -17.99 5.69
N CYS A 202 2.29 -17.13 6.11
CA CYS A 202 3.20 -16.40 5.23
C CYS A 202 4.28 -17.33 4.63
N GLY A 203 4.80 -16.97 3.45
CA GLY A 203 5.78 -17.76 2.70
C GLY A 203 5.19 -19.02 2.06
N SER A 204 3.87 -19.10 1.90
CA SER A 204 3.19 -20.27 1.32
C SER A 204 2.58 -19.96 -0.05
N PHE A 205 2.44 -21.02 -0.84
CA PHE A 205 1.80 -21.00 -2.15
C PHE A 205 0.72 -22.08 -2.20
N LYS A 206 -0.50 -21.70 -2.61
CA LYS A 206 -1.64 -22.61 -2.72
C LYS A 206 -2.17 -22.65 -4.14
N VAL A 207 -2.41 -23.85 -4.62
CA VAL A 207 -2.90 -24.12 -5.97
C VAL A 207 -4.40 -24.44 -5.90
N ASN A 208 -5.18 -23.89 -6.84
CA ASN A 208 -6.59 -24.20 -7.04
C ASN A 208 -7.49 -23.97 -5.81
N GLU A 209 -7.28 -22.86 -5.06
CA GLU A 209 -8.21 -22.44 -4.00
C GLU A 209 -9.64 -22.27 -4.53
N ARG A 210 -9.74 -21.80 -5.77
CA ARG A 210 -10.93 -21.86 -6.63
C ARG A 210 -10.48 -22.35 -7.99
N ALA A 211 -11.43 -22.75 -8.84
CA ALA A 211 -11.13 -22.94 -10.26
C ALA A 211 -10.30 -21.75 -10.75
N ASN A 212 -9.27 -22.02 -11.56
CA ASN A 212 -8.44 -21.01 -12.22
C ASN A 212 -7.73 -19.96 -11.31
N MET A 213 -7.72 -20.15 -9.98
CA MET A 213 -7.16 -19.21 -9.00
C MET A 213 -6.07 -19.83 -8.12
N PHE A 214 -4.96 -19.13 -8.00
CA PHE A 214 -3.77 -19.49 -7.22
C PHE A 214 -3.54 -18.43 -6.14
N LEU A 215 -3.08 -18.84 -4.96
CA LEU A 215 -2.77 -17.92 -3.86
C LEU A 215 -1.28 -17.91 -3.56
N CYS A 216 -0.72 -16.73 -3.41
CA CYS A 216 0.64 -16.50 -2.93
C CYS A 216 0.56 -15.66 -1.65
N HIS A 217 1.19 -16.14 -0.58
CA HIS A 217 1.34 -15.40 0.66
C HIS A 217 2.82 -15.03 0.81
N PRO A 218 3.18 -13.74 0.59
CA PRO A 218 4.58 -13.33 0.69
C PRO A 218 5.21 -13.67 2.03
N PRO A 219 6.52 -13.95 2.06
CA PRO A 219 7.21 -14.25 3.31
C PRO A 219 7.17 -13.02 4.23
N MET A 220 6.87 -13.26 5.50
CA MET A 220 6.95 -12.26 6.57
C MET A 220 8.00 -12.73 7.57
N LEU A 221 8.78 -11.80 8.10
CA LEU A 221 9.76 -12.09 9.13
C LEU A 221 9.07 -12.62 10.39
N LYS A 222 9.78 -13.49 11.10
CA LYS A 222 9.35 -14.03 12.38
C LYS A 222 10.28 -13.52 13.48
N THR A 223 9.74 -13.31 14.68
CA THR A 223 10.51 -13.06 15.89
C THR A 223 11.28 -14.33 16.28
N ALA A 224 12.23 -14.21 17.22
CA ALA A 224 12.99 -15.36 17.73
C ALA A 224 12.09 -16.47 18.29
N ASN A 225 10.90 -16.11 18.77
CA ASN A 225 9.93 -17.04 19.35
C ASN A 225 8.99 -17.66 18.28
N GLY A 226 9.26 -17.43 16.99
CA GLY A 226 8.51 -17.99 15.87
C GLY A 226 7.22 -17.25 15.50
N ASN A 227 6.84 -16.20 16.24
CA ASN A 227 5.68 -15.37 15.93
C ASN A 227 5.97 -14.45 14.74
N ALA A 228 4.97 -14.04 13.96
CA ALA A 228 5.17 -13.04 12.92
C ALA A 228 5.67 -11.71 13.53
N LYS A 229 6.74 -11.13 12.96
CA LYS A 229 7.21 -9.78 13.29
C LYS A 229 6.15 -8.79 12.76
N ALA A 230 5.89 -7.75 13.55
CA ALA A 230 4.92 -6.71 13.21
C ALA A 230 5.17 -6.13 11.82
N GLY A 231 4.08 -5.85 11.10
CA GLY A 231 4.09 -5.35 9.74
C GLY A 231 3.14 -6.11 8.82
N CYS A 232 2.92 -5.58 7.62
CA CYS A 232 1.96 -6.16 6.69
C CYS A 232 2.48 -6.25 5.26
N MET A 233 1.80 -7.07 4.45
CA MET A 233 1.96 -7.07 3.00
C MET A 233 0.90 -6.14 2.42
N HIS A 234 1.29 -4.90 2.12
CA HIS A 234 0.35 -3.83 1.79
C HIS A 234 0.38 -3.41 0.32
N ILE A 235 1.18 -4.09 -0.50
CA ILE A 235 1.30 -3.92 -1.94
C ILE A 235 -0.05 -4.13 -2.63
N LYS A 236 -0.36 -3.24 -3.58
CA LYS A 236 -1.58 -3.26 -4.37
C LYS A 236 -1.22 -3.09 -5.84
N PHE A 237 -1.65 -4.03 -6.68
CA PHE A 237 -1.53 -3.91 -8.13
C PHE A 237 -2.46 -4.85 -8.87
N PHE A 238 -2.69 -4.52 -10.14
CA PHE A 238 -3.20 -5.42 -11.16
C PHE A 238 -2.17 -5.50 -12.29
N ILE A 239 -1.64 -6.69 -12.55
CA ILE A 239 -0.81 -6.97 -13.72
C ILE A 239 -1.61 -7.91 -14.61
N ILE A 240 -1.99 -7.46 -15.80
CA ILE A 240 -2.94 -8.16 -16.66
C ILE A 240 -2.30 -8.38 -18.03
N PHE A 241 -2.22 -9.65 -18.43
CA PHE A 241 -1.64 -10.04 -19.70
C PHE A 241 -2.75 -10.31 -20.71
N TYR A 242 -2.69 -9.60 -21.83
CA TYR A 242 -3.54 -9.78 -23.00
C TYR A 242 -2.71 -10.38 -24.15
N ASP A 243 -3.33 -10.59 -25.31
CA ASP A 243 -2.63 -11.12 -26.48
C ASP A 243 -1.44 -10.24 -26.92
N ASN A 244 -1.64 -8.91 -26.94
CA ASN A 244 -0.73 -7.96 -27.58
C ASN A 244 -0.07 -6.96 -26.62
N PHE A 245 -0.43 -6.97 -25.34
CA PHE A 245 0.14 -6.05 -24.34
C PHE A 245 -0.05 -6.58 -22.91
N CYS A 246 0.72 -5.99 -21.99
CA CYS A 246 0.61 -6.16 -20.56
C CYS A 246 0.18 -4.83 -19.96
N ARG A 247 -0.85 -4.85 -19.12
CA ARG A 247 -1.27 -3.69 -18.32
C ARG A 247 -0.71 -3.82 -16.92
N VAL A 248 -0.10 -2.75 -16.41
CA VAL A 248 0.26 -2.61 -15.00
C VAL A 248 -0.53 -1.45 -14.44
N ALA A 249 -1.36 -1.73 -13.44
CA ALA A 249 -2.06 -0.72 -12.65
C ALA A 249 -1.62 -0.84 -11.19
N ILE A 250 -1.20 0.27 -10.59
CA ILE A 250 -0.79 0.40 -9.19
C ILE A 250 -1.78 1.36 -8.52
N PRO A 251 -2.84 0.83 -7.88
CA PRO A 251 -3.83 1.62 -7.18
C PRO A 251 -3.44 1.83 -5.71
N THR A 252 -4.03 2.85 -5.09
CA THR A 252 -4.05 3.01 -3.62
C THR A 252 -5.11 2.11 -2.96
N ALA A 253 -6.07 1.64 -3.76
CA ALA A 253 -7.25 0.86 -3.39
C ALA A 253 -6.95 -0.61 -3.02
N ASN A 254 -7.57 -1.09 -1.95
CA ASN A 254 -7.72 -2.51 -1.70
C ASN A 254 -8.55 -3.19 -2.81
N ALA A 255 -8.32 -4.47 -3.09
CA ALA A 255 -9.09 -5.27 -4.05
C ALA A 255 -10.44 -5.74 -3.47
N VAL A 256 -11.31 -4.79 -3.15
CA VAL A 256 -12.68 -4.95 -2.66
C VAL A 256 -13.58 -3.92 -3.34
N SER A 257 -14.86 -4.25 -3.58
CA SER A 257 -15.78 -3.35 -4.31
C SER A 257 -15.87 -1.96 -3.68
N PHE A 258 -15.84 -1.89 -2.34
CA PHE A 258 -15.97 -0.65 -1.59
C PHE A 258 -14.95 0.43 -1.97
N ASP A 259 -13.70 0.03 -2.19
CA ASP A 259 -12.61 0.96 -2.57
C ASP A 259 -12.72 1.45 -4.02
N TYR A 260 -13.55 0.79 -4.85
CA TYR A 260 -13.83 1.14 -6.25
C TYR A 260 -15.21 1.77 -6.46
N GLU A 261 -16.02 1.90 -5.40
CA GLU A 261 -17.43 2.36 -5.47
C GLU A 261 -17.74 3.50 -4.50
N PHE A 262 -17.20 3.49 -3.28
CA PHE A 262 -17.62 4.42 -2.21
C PHE A 262 -16.52 5.32 -1.67
N VAL A 263 -15.27 4.86 -1.69
CA VAL A 263 -14.13 5.61 -1.16
C VAL A 263 -13.21 6.00 -2.31
N GLU A 264 -12.75 7.25 -2.28
CA GLU A 264 -11.86 7.74 -3.30
C GLU A 264 -10.46 7.13 -3.16
N ASN A 265 -9.98 6.58 -4.27
CA ASN A 265 -8.65 6.06 -4.46
C ASN A 265 -8.03 6.63 -5.75
N ALA A 266 -6.71 6.55 -5.85
CA ALA A 266 -5.97 6.95 -7.05
C ALA A 266 -5.29 5.73 -7.68
N ILE A 267 -5.03 5.80 -8.98
CA ILE A 267 -4.47 4.71 -9.77
C ILE A 267 -3.48 5.28 -10.77
N TRP A 268 -2.25 4.80 -10.73
CA TRP A 268 -1.35 4.89 -11.87
C TRP A 268 -1.54 3.65 -12.75
N ILE A 269 -1.70 3.82 -14.06
CA ILE A 269 -1.94 2.74 -15.02
C ILE A 269 -1.11 2.95 -16.28
N GLN A 270 -0.46 1.89 -16.77
CA GLN A 270 0.26 1.91 -18.05
C GLN A 270 0.16 0.56 -18.78
N ASP A 271 0.04 0.64 -20.11
CA ASP A 271 0.11 -0.51 -21.01
C ASP A 271 1.48 -0.61 -21.67
N PHE A 272 2.02 -1.83 -21.73
CA PHE A 272 3.32 -2.18 -22.31
C PHE A 272 3.12 -3.15 -23.47
N ARG A 273 3.60 -2.78 -24.67
CA ARG A 273 3.39 -3.58 -25.89
C ARG A 273 4.10 -4.92 -25.78
N ARG A 274 3.48 -5.97 -26.28
CA ARG A 274 4.16 -7.26 -26.49
C ARG A 274 5.08 -7.14 -27.71
N PHE A 275 6.26 -7.76 -27.64
CA PHE A 275 7.11 -7.91 -28.81
C PHE A 275 6.42 -8.80 -29.86
N SER A 276 6.56 -8.46 -31.15
CA SER A 276 6.14 -9.33 -32.26
C SER A 276 6.99 -10.61 -32.31
N GLY A 277 6.42 -11.72 -32.77
CA GLY A 277 7.10 -13.02 -32.89
C GLY A 277 8.45 -12.95 -33.62
N ASN A 278 9.36 -13.88 -33.27
CA ASN A 278 10.78 -13.95 -33.63
C ASN A 278 11.70 -12.80 -33.15
N THR A 279 11.16 -11.75 -32.54
CA THR A 279 12.02 -10.73 -31.91
C THR A 279 12.49 -11.26 -30.56
N ILE A 280 13.80 -11.51 -30.41
CA ILE A 280 14.43 -11.56 -29.08
C ILE A 280 14.13 -10.20 -28.45
N GLY A 281 13.23 -10.17 -27.46
CA GLY A 281 12.78 -8.93 -26.85
C GLY A 281 13.98 -8.08 -26.44
N TYR A 282 13.91 -6.76 -26.64
CA TYR A 282 14.96 -5.82 -26.20
C TYR A 282 15.43 -6.15 -24.76
N ASN A 283 14.47 -6.55 -23.93
CA ASN A 283 14.62 -6.92 -22.53
C ASN A 283 15.16 -8.34 -22.25
N SER A 284 15.62 -9.06 -23.28
CA SER A 284 16.25 -10.39 -23.18
C SER A 284 17.70 -10.41 -23.67
N ARG A 285 18.25 -9.21 -23.94
CA ARG A 285 19.70 -8.99 -24.07
C ARG A 285 20.35 -9.06 -22.67
N ARG A 286 21.63 -8.68 -22.52
CA ARG A 286 22.42 -8.93 -21.29
C ARG A 286 21.68 -8.44 -20.03
N SER A 287 22.06 -8.92 -18.84
CA SER A 287 21.43 -8.51 -17.56
C SER A 287 21.27 -7.00 -17.40
N ASP A 288 22.15 -6.24 -18.04
CA ASP A 288 22.27 -4.79 -17.95
C ASP A 288 21.31 -4.05 -18.90
N ASP A 289 20.70 -4.76 -19.86
CA ASP A 289 19.77 -4.22 -20.86
C ASP A 289 18.29 -4.32 -20.42
N VAL A 290 18.01 -4.89 -19.24
CA VAL A 290 16.64 -5.01 -18.73
C VAL A 290 16.16 -3.65 -18.22
N PRO A 291 15.04 -3.09 -18.73
CA PRO A 291 14.52 -1.82 -18.26
C PRO A 291 14.34 -1.80 -16.74
N PRO A 292 14.75 -0.72 -16.04
CA PRO A 292 14.72 -0.65 -14.58
C PRO A 292 13.36 -0.99 -13.99
N PHE A 293 12.27 -0.47 -14.56
CA PHE A 293 10.91 -0.77 -14.13
C PHE A 293 10.62 -2.27 -14.12
N ARG A 294 10.94 -2.98 -15.21
CA ARG A 294 10.72 -4.43 -15.29
C ARG A 294 11.62 -5.19 -14.32
N LYS A 295 12.90 -4.80 -14.22
CA LYS A 295 13.86 -5.46 -13.33
C LYS A 295 13.38 -5.41 -11.88
N THR A 296 13.00 -4.22 -11.42
CA THR A 296 12.47 -4.01 -10.06
C THR A 296 11.15 -4.76 -9.86
N LEU A 297 10.27 -4.80 -10.86
CA LEU A 297 9.00 -5.53 -10.76
C LEU A 297 9.21 -7.06 -10.67
N ASP A 298 10.06 -7.65 -11.52
CA ASP A 298 10.33 -9.10 -11.52
C ASP A 298 11.06 -9.51 -10.22
N ASP A 299 12.02 -8.72 -9.73
CA ASP A 299 12.68 -8.95 -8.43
C ASP A 299 11.69 -8.89 -7.26
N LEU A 300 10.78 -7.90 -7.25
CA LEU A 300 9.74 -7.81 -6.23
C LEU A 300 8.82 -9.04 -6.25
N LEU A 301 8.32 -9.44 -7.43
CA LEU A 301 7.44 -10.61 -7.56
C LEU A 301 8.15 -11.90 -7.12
N ASP A 302 9.43 -12.06 -7.45
CA ASP A 302 10.23 -13.21 -7.02
C ASP A 302 10.40 -13.23 -5.49
N ARG A 303 10.73 -12.09 -4.87
CA ARG A 303 10.81 -11.95 -3.40
C ARG A 303 9.47 -12.18 -2.71
N MET A 304 8.36 -11.80 -3.35
CA MET A 304 7.01 -12.11 -2.86
C MET A 304 6.68 -13.61 -2.93
N GLY A 305 7.51 -14.43 -3.58
CA GLY A 305 7.27 -15.87 -3.75
C GLY A 305 6.35 -16.20 -4.92
N VAL A 306 6.22 -15.30 -5.90
CA VAL A 306 5.39 -15.54 -7.09
C VAL A 306 6.09 -16.52 -8.02
N PRO A 307 5.48 -17.68 -8.36
CA PRO A 307 6.12 -18.69 -9.20
C PRO A 307 6.48 -18.18 -10.60
N LEU A 308 7.61 -18.67 -11.12
CA LEU A 308 8.15 -18.29 -12.43
C LEU A 308 7.11 -18.25 -13.58
N PRO A 309 6.17 -19.22 -13.72
CA PRO A 309 5.16 -19.16 -14.78
C PRO A 309 4.27 -17.91 -14.79
N PHE A 310 4.09 -17.24 -13.65
CA PHE A 310 3.28 -16.01 -13.55
C PHE A 310 4.07 -14.74 -13.84
N ARG A 311 5.39 -14.77 -13.68
CA ARG A 311 6.28 -13.61 -13.95
C ARG A 311 7.01 -13.71 -15.29
N LYS A 312 7.21 -14.92 -15.84
CA LYS A 312 7.84 -15.16 -17.14
C LYS A 312 7.24 -14.30 -18.27
N PRO A 313 5.92 -14.08 -18.38
CA PRO A 313 5.35 -13.26 -19.45
C PRO A 313 5.74 -11.78 -19.41
N LEU A 314 6.26 -11.25 -18.30
CA LEU A 314 6.89 -9.92 -18.28
C LEU A 314 8.04 -9.84 -19.30
N LYS A 315 8.64 -11.00 -19.64
CA LYS A 315 9.75 -11.06 -20.58
C LYS A 315 9.38 -10.68 -22.01
N ASP A 316 8.11 -10.87 -22.35
CA ASP A 316 7.59 -10.74 -23.71
C ASP A 316 7.10 -9.32 -24.02
N HIS A 317 7.19 -8.39 -23.06
CA HIS A 317 6.64 -7.04 -23.18
C HIS A 317 7.75 -5.99 -23.07
N ASP A 318 7.59 -4.88 -23.80
CA ASP A 318 8.50 -3.74 -23.82
C ASP A 318 8.21 -2.76 -22.68
N PHE A 319 9.01 -2.84 -21.61
CA PHE A 319 9.00 -1.91 -20.49
C PHE A 319 9.93 -0.69 -20.67
N GLY A 320 10.58 -0.54 -21.83
CA GLY A 320 11.44 0.61 -22.11
C GLY A 320 10.69 1.94 -22.11
N SER A 321 9.37 1.90 -22.35
CA SER A 321 8.49 3.07 -22.35
C SER A 321 7.92 3.42 -20.98
N ALA A 322 8.37 2.80 -19.87
CA ALA A 322 7.85 3.08 -18.53
C ALA A 322 7.93 4.58 -18.21
N ALA A 323 6.78 5.19 -17.91
CA ALA A 323 6.66 6.64 -17.70
C ALA A 323 6.88 7.06 -16.23
N ALA A 324 7.11 6.09 -15.34
CA ALA A 324 7.35 6.30 -13.93
C ALA A 324 8.37 5.27 -13.40
N ASN A 325 8.97 5.56 -12.25
CA ASN A 325 9.90 4.65 -11.60
C ASN A 325 9.25 3.99 -10.37
N LEU A 326 9.52 2.70 -10.16
CA LEU A 326 8.99 1.97 -9.01
C LEU A 326 9.72 2.36 -7.72
N VAL A 327 8.97 2.48 -6.63
CA VAL A 327 9.47 2.66 -5.26
C VAL A 327 8.97 1.52 -4.41
N VAL A 328 9.90 0.77 -3.83
CA VAL A 328 9.63 -0.52 -3.15
C VAL A 328 10.06 -0.45 -1.70
N SER A 329 9.23 -0.99 -0.81
CA SER A 329 9.62 -1.35 0.56
C SER A 329 9.39 -2.84 0.78
N ILE A 330 10.33 -3.50 1.44
CA ILE A 330 10.23 -4.90 1.83
C ILE A 330 10.58 -5.00 3.31
N GLN A 331 9.81 -5.77 4.07
CA GLN A 331 10.03 -5.95 5.50
C GLN A 331 11.46 -6.47 5.76
N GLY A 332 12.18 -5.81 6.66
CA GLY A 332 13.49 -6.25 7.11
C GLY A 332 14.41 -5.13 7.54
N THR A 333 15.63 -5.51 7.91
CA THR A 333 16.73 -4.60 8.21
C THR A 333 17.69 -4.61 7.04
N HIS A 334 17.77 -3.48 6.35
CA HIS A 334 18.58 -3.31 5.15
C HIS A 334 19.80 -2.44 5.46
N PRO A 335 20.92 -2.58 4.74
CA PRO A 335 21.95 -1.54 4.68
C PRO A 335 21.33 -0.18 4.33
N ALA A 336 21.77 0.92 4.93
CA ALA A 336 21.13 2.23 4.73
C ALA A 336 21.13 2.74 3.27
N ASN A 337 22.10 2.31 2.47
CA ASN A 337 22.19 2.62 1.04
C ASN A 337 21.38 1.65 0.15
N SER A 338 20.65 0.70 0.73
CA SER A 338 19.81 -0.22 -0.05
C SER A 338 18.66 0.55 -0.70
N PRO A 339 18.27 0.21 -1.92
CA PRO A 339 17.18 0.86 -2.65
C PRO A 339 15.82 0.39 -2.11
N MET A 340 15.53 0.71 -0.86
CA MET A 340 14.30 0.37 -0.15
C MET A 340 13.69 1.60 0.53
N GLY A 341 12.36 1.66 0.60
CA GLY A 341 11.62 2.72 1.28
C GLY A 341 12.08 4.12 0.89
N GLN A 342 12.37 4.95 1.89
CA GLN A 342 12.78 6.34 1.66
C GLN A 342 14.12 6.45 0.90
N ALA A 343 15.05 5.50 1.06
CA ALA A 343 16.29 5.49 0.29
C ALA A 343 16.03 5.20 -1.21
N HIS A 344 15.08 4.31 -1.50
CA HIS A 344 14.65 4.06 -2.88
C HIS A 344 14.02 5.30 -3.52
N LEU A 345 13.18 6.02 -2.78
CA LEU A 345 12.62 7.29 -3.26
C LEU A 345 13.71 8.29 -3.63
N ALA A 346 14.74 8.45 -2.78
CA ALA A 346 15.85 9.33 -3.05
C ALA A 346 16.59 8.96 -4.35
N GLU A 347 16.88 7.68 -4.54
CA GLU A 347 17.51 7.17 -5.76
C GLU A 347 16.65 7.42 -7.00
N GLN A 348 15.35 7.17 -6.94
CA GLN A 348 14.47 7.39 -8.09
C GLN A 348 14.30 8.88 -8.42
N LEU A 349 14.21 9.75 -7.43
CA LEU A 349 14.21 11.20 -7.66
C LEU A 349 15.53 11.67 -8.28
N LYS A 350 16.68 11.15 -7.83
CA LYS A 350 17.98 11.43 -8.44
C LYS A 350 18.02 10.97 -9.91
N THR A 351 17.55 9.75 -10.18
CA THR A 351 17.50 9.16 -11.53
C THR A 351 16.63 9.99 -12.49
N LEU A 352 15.56 10.60 -11.98
CA LEU A 352 14.65 11.45 -12.76
C LEU A 352 15.13 12.92 -12.88
N GLY A 353 16.24 13.30 -12.24
CA GLY A 353 16.70 14.69 -12.21
C GLY A 353 15.83 15.61 -11.32
N LEU A 354 15.16 15.05 -10.32
CA LEU A 354 14.16 15.69 -9.45
C LEU A 354 14.74 16.05 -8.07
N GLN A 355 16.04 16.31 -7.98
CA GLN A 355 16.70 16.70 -6.73
C GLN A 355 16.33 18.13 -6.32
N SER A 356 16.27 18.39 -5.01
CA SER A 356 16.10 19.71 -4.40
C SER A 356 17.01 19.87 -3.17
N GLY A 357 17.11 21.09 -2.63
CA GLY A 357 17.93 21.41 -1.47
C GLY A 357 19.29 22.04 -1.83
N PRO A 358 20.26 22.05 -0.90
CA PRO A 358 21.54 22.72 -1.07
C PRO A 358 22.24 22.36 -2.39
N GLY A 359 22.71 23.36 -3.12
CA GLY A 359 23.41 23.18 -4.40
C GLY A 359 22.51 22.92 -5.62
N THR A 360 21.19 22.78 -5.44
CA THR A 360 20.26 22.52 -6.56
C THR A 360 19.61 23.79 -7.14
N GLY A 361 19.64 24.90 -6.39
CA GLY A 361 18.97 26.16 -6.75
C GLY A 361 17.44 26.15 -6.57
N ARG A 362 16.91 25.12 -5.90
CA ARG A 362 15.49 25.00 -5.56
C ARG A 362 15.30 24.24 -4.25
N THR A 363 14.22 24.53 -3.54
CA THR A 363 13.73 23.74 -2.40
C THR A 363 12.46 22.99 -2.77
N ALA A 364 11.97 22.08 -1.92
CA ALA A 364 10.70 21.40 -2.12
C ALA A 364 9.75 21.66 -0.95
N THR A 365 8.45 21.72 -1.23
CA THR A 365 7.39 21.62 -0.21
C THR A 365 6.62 20.33 -0.44
N LEU A 366 6.40 19.55 0.61
CA LEU A 366 5.74 18.24 0.50
C LEU A 366 4.32 18.27 1.08
N GLU A 367 3.37 17.71 0.33
CA GLU A 367 2.03 17.37 0.81
C GLU A 367 1.92 15.84 0.86
N CYS A 368 1.94 15.29 2.08
CA CYS A 368 1.96 13.85 2.34
C CYS A 368 0.55 13.38 2.73
N GLN A 369 -0.21 12.89 1.74
CA GLN A 369 -1.54 12.35 1.95
C GLN A 369 -1.48 10.86 2.28
N GLY A 370 -2.22 10.43 3.31
CA GLY A 370 -2.37 9.03 3.66
C GLY A 370 -3.67 8.74 4.42
N SER A 371 -3.96 7.45 4.59
CA SER A 371 -5.13 6.96 5.34
C SER A 371 -4.79 6.47 6.75
N SER A 372 -3.51 6.48 7.13
CA SER A 372 -3.04 6.10 8.46
C SER A 372 -1.96 7.05 8.98
N ILE A 373 -2.03 7.42 10.26
CA ILE A 373 -1.05 8.25 10.94
C ILE A 373 0.03 7.38 11.60
N GLY A 374 1.30 7.69 11.33
CA GLY A 374 2.46 7.05 11.95
C GLY A 374 2.90 7.70 13.26
N SER A 375 3.87 7.07 13.94
CA SER A 375 4.60 7.64 15.06
C SER A 375 5.75 8.47 14.50
N TYR A 376 5.65 9.79 14.55
CA TYR A 376 6.65 10.70 13.98
C TYR A 376 7.53 11.29 15.08
N ASP A 377 8.82 11.36 14.80
CA ASP A 377 9.77 12.23 15.49
C ASP A 377 10.46 13.15 14.46
N LEU A 378 11.06 14.26 14.93
CA LEU A 378 11.71 15.23 14.05
C LEU A 378 12.86 14.60 13.24
N LYS A 379 13.60 13.66 13.84
CA LYS A 379 14.70 12.95 13.18
C LYS A 379 14.20 12.17 11.96
N TRP A 380 13.08 11.45 12.09
CA TRP A 380 12.47 10.70 11.01
C TRP A 380 11.89 11.63 9.95
N LEU A 381 11.17 12.70 10.35
CA LEU A 381 10.60 13.66 9.41
C LEU A 381 11.67 14.34 8.55
N ASN A 382 12.76 14.80 9.17
CA ASN A 382 13.86 15.43 8.44
C ASN A 382 14.62 14.45 7.55
N ASN A 383 14.84 13.21 8.00
CA ASN A 383 15.44 12.18 7.15
C ASN A 383 14.57 11.86 5.94
N PHE A 384 13.25 11.71 6.16
CA PHE A 384 12.32 11.49 5.07
C PHE A 384 12.35 12.66 4.08
N TYR A 385 12.27 13.90 4.57
CA TYR A 385 12.29 15.09 3.73
C TYR A 385 13.58 15.19 2.90
N ARG A 386 14.73 14.83 3.49
CA ARG A 386 16.02 14.80 2.79
C ARG A 386 16.05 13.72 1.70
N CYS A 387 15.53 12.53 1.98
CA CYS A 387 15.33 11.49 0.98
C CYS A 387 14.38 11.94 -0.15
N ALA A 388 13.26 12.57 0.21
CA ALA A 388 12.29 13.14 -0.73
C ALA A 388 12.81 14.39 -1.47
N SER A 389 14.01 14.86 -1.15
CA SER A 389 14.76 15.87 -1.90
C SER A 389 15.76 15.25 -2.88
N GLY A 390 15.75 13.92 -3.05
CA GLY A 390 16.69 13.19 -3.91
C GLY A 390 18.10 13.04 -3.32
N SER A 391 18.25 13.24 -2.00
CA SER A 391 19.52 13.14 -1.29
C SER A 391 19.58 11.87 -0.42
N PRO A 392 20.76 11.23 -0.25
CA PRO A 392 20.88 10.03 0.56
C PRO A 392 20.59 10.30 2.05
N PRO A 393 20.21 9.28 2.84
CA PRO A 393 19.99 9.37 4.28
C PRO A 393 21.23 9.82 5.08
N THR A 394 21.05 10.34 6.30
CA THR A 394 22.13 10.63 7.25
C THR A 394 21.73 10.00 8.57
N ALA A 395 22.67 9.25 9.14
CA ALA A 395 22.47 8.67 10.45
C ALA A 395 23.07 9.54 11.56
N SER A 396 23.80 10.61 11.22
CA SER A 396 24.42 11.47 12.22
C SER A 396 23.35 12.10 13.10
N THR A 397 23.49 11.90 14.41
CA THR A 397 22.74 12.65 15.42
C THR A 397 23.29 14.06 15.61
N GLU A 398 24.44 14.36 15.02
CA GLU A 398 25.14 15.63 15.20
C GLU A 398 24.58 16.78 14.37
N ASP A 399 23.73 16.51 13.37
CA ASP A 399 23.09 17.58 12.61
C ASP A 399 22.00 18.24 13.47
N PRO A 400 22.23 19.48 13.98
CA PRO A 400 21.32 20.13 14.90
C PRO A 400 19.96 20.47 14.25
N ASP A 401 19.94 20.63 12.93
CA ASP A 401 18.74 20.96 12.18
C ASP A 401 17.75 19.79 12.17
N LEU A 402 18.26 18.54 12.14
CA LEU A 402 17.42 17.33 12.18
C LEU A 402 16.65 17.18 13.51
N GLN A 403 17.15 17.81 14.58
CA GLN A 403 16.59 17.68 15.92
C GLN A 403 15.65 18.83 16.29
N THR A 404 15.79 20.00 15.65
CA THR A 404 15.15 21.23 16.14
C THR A 404 14.17 21.84 15.16
N LYS A 405 14.34 21.63 13.84
CA LYS A 405 13.52 22.28 12.81
C LYS A 405 12.57 21.29 12.15
N THR A 406 11.31 21.71 12.01
CA THR A 406 10.34 20.96 11.21
C THR A 406 10.61 21.24 9.72
N PRO A 407 10.75 20.20 8.87
CA PRO A 407 10.92 20.39 7.43
C PRO A 407 9.64 20.93 6.78
N PRO A 408 9.71 21.55 5.58
CA PRO A 408 8.54 22.09 4.88
C PRO A 408 7.68 20.98 4.27
N LEU A 409 7.00 20.24 5.14
CA LEU A 409 6.04 19.20 4.78
C LEU A 409 4.74 19.39 5.55
N THR A 410 3.65 18.90 4.97
CA THR A 410 2.33 18.86 5.59
C THR A 410 1.76 17.46 5.48
N VAL A 411 1.26 16.91 6.59
CA VAL A 411 0.59 15.61 6.63
C VAL A 411 -0.91 15.82 6.47
N LEU A 412 -1.50 15.23 5.43
CA LEU A 412 -2.92 15.38 5.11
C LEU A 412 -3.70 14.18 5.63
N TYR A 413 -4.60 14.43 6.58
CA TYR A 413 -5.46 13.41 7.19
C TYR A 413 -6.80 14.06 7.59
N PRO A 414 -7.93 13.34 7.54
CA PRO A 414 -9.22 13.99 7.74
C PRO A 414 -9.48 14.27 9.22
N THR A 415 -10.06 15.44 9.49
CA THR A 415 -10.56 15.76 10.83
C THR A 415 -11.81 14.97 11.17
N LEU A 416 -12.16 14.93 12.46
CA LEU A 416 -13.43 14.39 12.93
C LEU A 416 -14.61 15.15 12.29
N HIS A 417 -14.49 16.46 12.10
CA HIS A 417 -15.48 17.26 11.39
C HIS A 417 -15.65 16.78 9.95
N THR A 418 -14.56 16.62 9.19
CA THR A 418 -14.61 16.13 7.80
C THR A 418 -15.26 14.76 7.71
N VAL A 419 -14.92 13.82 8.61
CA VAL A 419 -15.56 12.50 8.63
C VAL A 419 -17.06 12.59 8.96
N ARG A 420 -17.45 13.36 9.98
CA ARG A 420 -18.87 13.50 10.37
C ARG A 420 -19.74 14.06 9.25
N ASN A 421 -19.19 14.98 8.45
CA ASN A 421 -19.90 15.66 7.37
C ASN A 421 -19.67 15.02 5.99
N SER A 422 -18.99 13.87 5.93
CA SER A 422 -18.86 13.08 4.70
C SER A 422 -20.16 12.34 4.38
N HIS A 423 -20.35 11.95 3.12
CA HIS A 423 -21.55 11.22 2.69
C HIS A 423 -21.78 9.93 3.47
N SER A 424 -20.69 9.19 3.75
CA SER A 424 -20.75 7.94 4.50
C SER A 424 -20.59 8.12 6.01
N GLY A 425 -20.46 9.36 6.48
CA GLY A 425 -20.25 9.70 7.89
C GLY A 425 -19.12 8.90 8.54
N LYS A 426 -19.29 8.61 9.83
CA LYS A 426 -18.37 7.75 10.60
C LYS A 426 -18.26 6.32 10.07
N ALA A 427 -19.33 5.80 9.48
CA ALA A 427 -19.38 4.41 9.02
C ALA A 427 -18.48 4.16 7.81
N GLY A 428 -18.30 5.16 6.94
CA GLY A 428 -17.37 5.08 5.81
C GLY A 428 -15.90 5.29 6.14
N ALA A 429 -15.58 5.67 7.38
CA ALA A 429 -14.21 6.00 7.82
C ALA A 429 -13.45 4.80 8.42
N GLY A 430 -13.91 3.57 8.16
CA GLY A 430 -13.27 2.35 8.66
C GLY A 430 -11.87 2.08 8.09
N THR A 431 -11.54 2.71 6.97
CA THR A 431 -10.24 2.62 6.29
C THR A 431 -9.25 3.70 6.74
N LEU A 432 -9.63 4.53 7.72
CA LEU A 432 -8.85 5.65 8.25
C LEU A 432 -8.37 5.36 9.67
N PHE A 433 -7.05 5.39 9.89
CA PHE A 433 -6.41 4.93 11.11
C PHE A 433 -5.61 6.02 11.82
N CYS A 434 -6.03 6.37 13.04
CA CYS A 434 -5.24 7.20 13.95
C CYS A 434 -5.23 6.57 15.34
N ASN A 435 -4.02 6.27 15.85
CA ASN A 435 -3.87 5.79 17.22
C ASN A 435 -3.93 6.99 18.18
N LYS A 436 -4.91 6.97 19.09
CA LYS A 436 -5.12 8.03 20.08
C LYS A 436 -3.89 8.25 20.97
N ALA A 437 -3.30 7.18 21.50
CA ALA A 437 -2.14 7.27 22.37
C ALA A 437 -0.92 7.88 21.65
N THR A 438 -0.72 7.56 20.37
CA THR A 438 0.33 8.21 19.55
C THR A 438 0.05 9.70 19.36
N TRP A 439 -1.18 10.06 19.00
CA TRP A 439 -1.58 11.45 18.77
C TRP A 439 -1.44 12.33 20.02
N GLU A 440 -1.74 11.78 21.19
CA GLU A 440 -1.73 12.49 22.47
C GLU A 440 -0.34 12.56 23.13
N LYS A 441 0.71 11.97 22.52
CA LYS A 441 2.09 12.14 23.03
C LYS A 441 2.47 13.62 23.02
N ALA A 442 3.07 14.10 24.11
CA ALA A 442 3.39 15.53 24.30
C ALA A 442 4.24 16.15 23.18
N ASN A 443 5.16 15.36 22.61
CA ASN A 443 6.07 15.82 21.55
C ASN A 443 5.63 15.37 20.15
N PHE A 444 4.40 14.88 19.98
CA PHE A 444 3.89 14.52 18.67
C PHE A 444 3.68 15.80 17.84
N PRO A 445 4.21 15.87 16.60
CA PRO A 445 4.25 17.11 15.82
C PRO A 445 2.88 17.42 15.19
N THR A 446 1.86 17.71 16.00
CA THR A 446 0.48 17.99 15.55
C THR A 446 0.37 19.21 14.64
N HIS A 447 1.31 20.16 14.73
CA HIS A 447 1.34 21.39 13.94
C HIS A 447 1.59 21.18 12.44
N ILE A 448 2.06 19.99 12.02
CA ILE A 448 2.30 19.67 10.60
C ILE A 448 1.04 19.15 9.89
N PHE A 449 -0.08 18.99 10.60
CA PHE A 449 -1.28 18.39 10.06
C PHE A 449 -2.23 19.42 9.44
N ALA A 450 -2.78 19.05 8.28
CA ALA A 450 -3.84 19.76 7.61
C ALA A 450 -5.01 18.82 7.27
N ASP A 451 -6.22 19.37 7.30
CA ASP A 451 -7.45 18.64 7.03
C ASP A 451 -7.49 18.24 5.55
N THR A 452 -7.66 16.95 5.29
CA THR A 452 -7.75 16.44 3.93
C THR A 452 -9.21 16.36 3.50
N MET A 453 -9.56 17.15 2.48
CA MET A 453 -10.89 17.15 1.87
C MET A 453 -10.73 16.78 0.41
N SER A 454 -11.52 15.81 -0.06
CA SER A 454 -11.55 15.43 -1.47
C SER A 454 -12.03 16.59 -2.35
N LYS A 455 -11.50 16.68 -3.57
CA LYS A 455 -12.07 17.53 -4.64
C LYS A 455 -13.50 17.10 -4.98
N ARG A 456 -13.84 15.83 -4.79
CA ARG A 456 -15.21 15.31 -4.74
C ARG A 456 -15.76 15.52 -3.33
N THR A 457 -16.34 16.70 -3.11
CA THR A 457 -16.88 17.15 -1.82
C THR A 457 -17.65 16.04 -1.10
N GLY A 458 -17.33 15.81 0.18
CA GLY A 458 -18.02 14.80 1.00
C GLY A 458 -17.54 13.36 0.81
N VAL A 459 -16.66 13.06 -0.14
CA VAL A 459 -16.05 11.74 -0.32
C VAL A 459 -14.83 11.59 0.59
N LEU A 460 -14.74 10.48 1.32
CA LEU A 460 -13.55 10.11 2.09
C LEU A 460 -12.49 9.48 1.16
N MET A 461 -11.21 9.66 1.49
CA MET A 461 -10.09 9.20 0.68
C MET A 461 -9.32 8.07 1.36
N HIS A 462 -9.11 6.97 0.64
CA HIS A 462 -8.16 5.90 0.99
C HIS A 462 -6.88 5.98 0.12
N VAL A 463 -6.58 7.18 -0.35
CA VAL A 463 -5.41 7.50 -1.17
C VAL A 463 -4.12 7.45 -0.33
N LYS A 464 -2.99 7.19 -0.98
CA LYS A 464 -1.64 7.47 -0.44
C LYS A 464 -0.82 8.08 -1.55
N MET A 465 -0.55 9.38 -1.41
CA MET A 465 0.16 10.17 -2.40
C MET A 465 1.08 11.17 -1.71
N ILE A 466 2.21 11.46 -2.34
CA ILE A 466 3.11 12.53 -1.89
C ILE A 466 3.35 13.45 -3.08
N LEU A 467 2.88 14.68 -2.96
CA LEU A 467 3.18 15.74 -3.92
C LEU A 467 4.36 16.55 -3.39
N GLY A 468 5.46 16.59 -4.14
CA GLY A 468 6.58 17.51 -3.89
C GLY A 468 6.59 18.61 -4.94
N LEU A 469 6.44 19.86 -4.52
CA LEU A 469 6.53 21.02 -5.43
C LEU A 469 7.82 21.78 -5.19
N PHE A 470 8.49 22.15 -6.28
CA PHE A 470 9.74 22.90 -6.21
C PHE A 470 9.50 24.40 -6.14
N ASN A 471 10.26 25.06 -5.28
CA ASN A 471 10.29 26.50 -5.13
C ASN A 471 11.69 26.98 -5.52
N SER A 472 11.78 27.94 -6.44
CA SER A 472 13.07 28.51 -6.81
C SER A 472 13.69 29.27 -5.63
N ASP A 473 14.98 29.11 -5.43
CA ASP A 473 15.68 29.86 -4.38
C ASP A 473 15.68 31.34 -4.76
N SER A 474 15.09 32.19 -3.92
CA SER A 474 15.02 33.64 -4.12
C SER A 474 16.40 34.30 -4.28
N SER A 475 17.46 33.63 -3.80
CA SER A 475 18.85 34.07 -3.87
C SER A 475 19.55 33.79 -5.21
N ALA A 476 18.95 33.00 -6.12
CA ALA A 476 19.54 32.69 -7.42
C ALA A 476 19.15 33.68 -8.54
N LYS A 477 18.38 34.74 -8.23
CA LYS A 477 18.16 35.88 -9.14
C LYS A 477 19.32 36.87 -9.10
N SER A 478 20.53 36.41 -9.35
CA SER A 478 21.62 37.25 -9.84
C SER A 478 22.63 36.36 -10.53
N THR A 479 22.95 36.71 -11.78
CA THR A 479 23.99 36.12 -12.64
C THR A 479 23.75 34.70 -13.17
N SER A 480 23.13 34.59 -14.35
CA SER A 480 23.67 33.79 -15.45
C SER A 480 22.90 34.08 -16.73
N SER A 481 23.33 35.13 -17.43
CA SER A 481 23.23 35.19 -18.89
C SER A 481 24.50 34.53 -19.44
N THR A 482 24.45 33.23 -19.67
CA THR A 482 25.47 32.57 -20.51
C THR A 482 24.77 31.53 -21.38
N LEU A 483 24.97 31.70 -22.68
CA LEU A 483 24.41 30.91 -23.75
C LEU A 483 24.86 29.45 -23.64
N ASP A 484 23.92 28.51 -23.52
CA ASP A 484 24.20 27.09 -23.68
C ASP A 484 24.32 26.75 -25.17
N THR A 485 25.56 26.58 -25.63
CA THR A 485 25.86 25.91 -26.89
C THR A 485 25.48 24.43 -26.80
N ALA A 486 24.56 24.00 -27.66
CA ALA A 486 24.16 22.62 -27.82
C ALA A 486 25.33 21.77 -28.36
N SER A 487 25.91 20.91 -27.52
CA SER A 487 26.72 19.78 -27.96
C SER A 487 25.89 18.49 -27.91
N VAL A 488 25.67 17.93 -29.11
CA VAL A 488 25.08 16.62 -29.32
C VAL A 488 26.16 15.58 -29.09
N GLU A 489 26.17 14.89 -27.94
CA GLU A 489 27.01 13.71 -27.76
C GLU A 489 26.35 12.59 -26.93
N LYS A 490 26.91 11.40 -27.14
CA LYS A 490 26.30 10.07 -27.09
C LYS A 490 25.84 9.61 -25.71
N SER A 491 24.80 8.79 -25.75
CA SER A 491 24.19 8.03 -24.66
C SER A 491 25.21 7.21 -23.84
N GLY A 492 25.53 7.68 -22.65
CA GLY A 492 26.24 6.94 -21.61
C GLY A 492 26.36 7.78 -20.34
N ALA A 493 25.71 7.36 -19.25
CA ALA A 493 25.66 7.96 -17.90
C ALA A 493 24.93 9.31 -17.75
N ARG A 494 23.61 9.26 -17.47
CA ARG A 494 22.77 10.41 -17.05
C ARG A 494 22.80 10.66 -15.52
N ASP A 495 23.88 10.34 -14.81
CA ASP A 495 23.85 10.45 -13.34
C ASP A 495 24.05 11.92 -12.91
N GLY A 496 23.03 12.53 -12.30
CA GLY A 496 23.17 13.78 -11.53
C GLY A 496 22.80 15.10 -12.20
N ARG A 497 22.30 15.14 -13.45
CA ARG A 497 21.78 16.40 -14.01
C ARG A 497 20.40 16.72 -13.45
N ILE A 498 20.29 17.89 -12.80
CA ILE A 498 19.03 18.42 -12.28
C ILE A 498 18.18 18.91 -13.45
N ASN A 499 16.98 18.35 -13.59
CA ASN A 499 16.00 18.81 -14.57
C ASN A 499 15.16 19.95 -13.96
N LYS A 500 15.40 21.18 -14.44
CA LYS A 500 14.73 22.39 -13.95
C LYS A 500 13.37 22.65 -14.61
N ASP A 501 12.99 21.87 -15.62
CA ASP A 501 11.73 22.04 -16.37
C ASP A 501 10.51 21.44 -15.65
N HIS A 502 10.74 20.71 -14.56
CA HIS A 502 9.69 20.12 -13.75
C HIS A 502 9.34 21.02 -12.57
N ALA A 503 8.04 21.21 -12.34
CA ALA A 503 7.50 21.92 -11.18
C ALA A 503 7.53 21.08 -9.90
N GLY A 504 7.75 19.76 -10.01
CA GLY A 504 7.74 18.87 -8.86
C GLY A 504 7.84 17.39 -9.21
N PHE A 505 7.44 16.57 -8.25
CA PHE A 505 7.25 15.13 -8.40
C PHE A 505 5.95 14.70 -7.73
N LEU A 506 5.43 13.55 -8.16
CA LEU A 506 4.31 12.90 -7.53
C LEU A 506 4.65 11.44 -7.27
N TYR A 507 4.41 11.00 -6.04
CA TYR A 507 4.40 9.59 -5.68
C TYR A 507 2.95 9.12 -5.50
N ILE A 508 2.64 7.90 -5.98
CA ILE A 508 1.35 7.21 -5.82
C ILE A 508 1.61 5.74 -5.50
N GLY A 509 0.96 5.18 -4.49
CA GLY A 509 1.08 3.75 -4.22
C GLY A 509 0.41 3.32 -2.92
N SER A 510 0.98 2.31 -2.26
CA SER A 510 0.42 1.76 -1.04
C SER A 510 0.97 2.38 0.25
N HIS A 511 2.11 3.07 0.19
CA HIS A 511 2.82 3.57 1.37
C HIS A 511 2.02 4.66 2.09
N ASN A 512 1.43 4.35 3.25
CA ASN A 512 1.03 5.42 4.18
C ASN A 512 2.28 6.20 4.60
N PHE A 513 2.15 7.50 4.87
CA PHE A 513 3.26 8.34 5.33
C PHE A 513 3.69 7.96 6.75
N THR A 514 4.39 6.82 6.91
CA THR A 514 4.73 6.23 8.20
C THR A 514 6.12 5.60 8.19
N PRO A 515 6.82 5.54 9.34
CA PRO A 515 8.08 4.80 9.44
C PRO A 515 7.95 3.32 9.10
N ALA A 516 6.82 2.67 9.40
CA ALA A 516 6.60 1.26 9.08
C ALA A 516 6.64 0.99 7.55
N ALA A 517 6.10 1.91 6.75
CA ALA A 517 6.05 1.82 5.29
C ALA A 517 7.34 2.30 4.62
N TRP A 518 7.90 3.43 5.06
CA TRP A 518 9.06 4.07 4.42
C TRP A 518 10.41 3.71 5.05
N GLY A 519 10.38 3.12 6.23
CA GLY A 519 11.52 2.71 7.03
C GLY A 519 12.04 3.79 7.98
N LYS A 520 12.84 3.37 8.95
CA LYS A 520 13.54 4.22 9.92
C LYS A 520 15.05 3.92 9.89
N PHE A 521 15.86 4.96 9.86
CA PHE A 521 17.32 4.81 9.93
C PHE A 521 17.78 4.68 11.38
N ASN A 522 18.54 3.63 11.67
CA ASN A 522 19.11 3.34 12.96
C ASN A 522 20.64 3.26 12.86
N LEU A 523 21.34 3.78 13.86
CA LEU A 523 22.78 3.54 14.06
C LEU A 523 22.93 2.13 14.64
N LYS A 524 23.80 1.29 14.07
CA LYS A 524 24.14 0.03 14.71
C LYS A 524 25.14 0.29 15.83
N SER A 525 24.85 -0.17 17.04
CA SER A 525 25.78 -0.12 18.17
C SER A 525 27.04 -0.94 17.86
N GLY A 526 28.23 -0.35 18.03
CA GLY A 526 29.51 -1.08 18.03
C GLY A 526 30.36 -1.00 16.76
N SER A 527 29.99 -0.20 15.76
CA SER A 527 30.88 0.17 14.64
C SER A 527 30.56 1.59 14.19
N ASP A 528 31.55 2.47 14.11
CA ASP A 528 31.35 3.92 13.86
C ASP A 528 30.76 4.27 12.49
N ASP A 529 30.50 3.29 11.59
CA ASP A 529 30.05 3.57 10.21
C ASP A 529 28.84 2.75 9.71
N SER A 530 28.29 1.78 10.47
CA SER A 530 27.23 0.92 9.93
C SER A 530 25.81 1.42 10.27
N THR A 531 25.21 2.10 9.30
CA THR A 531 23.84 2.61 9.37
C THR A 531 22.87 1.61 8.73
N SER A 532 21.68 1.44 9.31
CA SER A 532 20.67 0.48 8.82
C SER A 532 19.33 1.15 8.59
N LEU A 533 18.57 0.63 7.62
CA LEU A 533 17.20 1.02 7.32
C LEU A 533 16.28 -0.13 7.74
N GLU A 534 15.50 0.08 8.78
CA GLU A 534 14.51 -0.89 9.24
C GLU A 534 13.13 -0.58 8.65
N ILE A 535 12.52 -1.55 8.00
CA ILE A 535 11.20 -1.46 7.36
C ILE A 535 10.30 -2.57 7.91
N SER A 536 9.08 -2.23 8.27
CA SER A 536 8.10 -3.19 8.80
C SER A 536 7.18 -3.76 7.71
N ASN A 537 6.83 -2.96 6.70
CA ASN A 537 5.83 -3.34 5.70
C ASN A 537 6.45 -3.70 4.35
N TRP A 538 5.69 -4.47 3.57
CA TRP A 538 5.86 -4.52 2.12
C TRP A 538 4.97 -3.50 1.46
N GLU A 539 5.54 -2.66 0.60
CA GLU A 539 4.82 -1.58 -0.06
C GLU A 539 5.36 -1.35 -1.47
N LEU A 540 4.50 -0.86 -2.37
CA LEU A 540 4.83 -0.56 -3.76
C LEU A 540 4.15 0.74 -4.17
N GLY A 541 4.88 1.57 -4.90
CA GLY A 541 4.33 2.71 -5.61
C GLY A 541 5.16 3.10 -6.81
N VAL A 542 4.76 4.19 -7.44
CA VAL A 542 5.47 4.84 -8.53
C VAL A 542 5.79 6.28 -8.16
N VAL A 543 6.91 6.79 -8.68
CA VAL A 543 7.25 8.21 -8.67
C VAL A 543 7.46 8.71 -10.10
N LEU A 544 6.96 9.90 -10.40
CA LEU A 544 7.02 10.50 -11.72
C LEU A 544 7.19 12.03 -11.62
N PRO A 545 7.79 12.67 -12.64
CA PRO A 545 7.90 14.13 -12.70
C PRO A 545 6.53 14.78 -12.88
N VAL A 546 6.36 15.94 -12.25
CA VAL A 546 5.23 16.85 -12.46
C VAL A 546 5.75 18.06 -13.24
N LYS A 547 5.19 18.29 -14.42
CA LYS A 547 5.64 19.33 -15.37
C LYS A 547 5.19 20.72 -14.96
N SER A 548 4.02 20.87 -14.36
CA SER A 548 3.44 22.17 -14.02
C SER A 548 2.55 22.08 -12.78
N HIS A 549 2.28 23.23 -12.15
CA HIS A 549 1.30 23.30 -11.06
C HIS A 549 -0.12 22.89 -11.50
N ALA A 550 -0.50 23.15 -12.76
CA ALA A 550 -1.79 22.70 -13.29
C ALA A 550 -1.87 21.17 -13.35
N GLN A 551 -0.79 20.48 -13.75
CA GLN A 551 -0.72 19.03 -13.72
C GLN A 551 -0.73 18.49 -12.28
N ALA A 552 -0.08 19.19 -11.34
CA ALA A 552 -0.16 18.85 -9.93
C ALA A 552 -1.62 18.88 -9.44
N GLU A 553 -2.36 19.94 -9.79
CA GLU A 553 -3.78 20.06 -9.47
C GLU A 553 -4.63 18.98 -10.15
N GLU A 554 -4.33 18.60 -11.39
CA GLU A 554 -5.07 17.53 -12.07
C GLU A 554 -4.90 16.17 -11.36
N TYR A 555 -3.69 15.87 -10.87
CA TYR A 555 -3.36 14.54 -10.35
C TYR A 555 -3.73 14.31 -8.90
N VAL A 556 -3.71 15.35 -8.05
CA VAL A 556 -4.05 15.20 -6.63
C VAL A 556 -5.54 15.11 -6.39
N THR A 557 -5.93 14.28 -5.43
CA THR A 557 -7.35 14.02 -5.11
C THR A 557 -7.92 15.01 -4.08
N TRP A 558 -7.07 15.76 -3.37
CA TRP A 558 -7.47 16.67 -2.30
C TRP A 558 -7.55 18.13 -2.76
N GLN A 559 -8.36 18.91 -2.06
CA GLN A 559 -8.50 20.35 -2.28
C GLN A 559 -7.21 21.09 -1.89
N ARG A 560 -6.78 22.01 -2.76
CA ARG A 560 -5.62 22.89 -2.54
C ARG A 560 -6.05 24.36 -2.62
N PRO A 561 -5.46 25.28 -1.83
CA PRO A 561 -4.49 25.01 -0.77
C PRO A 561 -5.10 24.25 0.40
N THR A 562 -4.29 23.41 1.05
CA THR A 562 -4.71 22.60 2.21
C THR A 562 -5.01 23.49 3.40
N LYS A 563 -5.95 23.09 4.26
CA LYS A 563 -6.33 23.89 5.43
C LYS A 563 -5.72 23.29 6.70
N PRO A 564 -4.91 24.05 7.47
CA PRO A 564 -4.37 23.56 8.73
C PRO A 564 -5.48 23.10 9.69
N TYR A 565 -5.15 22.16 10.58
CA TYR A 565 -6.05 21.78 11.65
C TYR A 565 -6.46 23.00 12.49
N GLY A 566 -7.74 23.05 12.89
CA GLY A 566 -8.33 24.15 13.65
C GLY A 566 -8.96 25.27 12.80
N HIS A 567 -8.94 25.16 11.47
CA HIS A 567 -9.43 26.20 10.55
C HIS A 567 -10.91 26.60 10.72
N ARG A 568 -11.73 25.79 11.41
CA ARG A 568 -13.16 26.05 11.71
C ARG A 568 -13.49 25.64 13.15
N GLY A 569 -12.59 25.92 14.09
CA GLY A 569 -12.81 25.66 15.53
C GLY A 569 -12.45 24.23 15.96
N LYS A 570 -12.88 23.87 17.19
CA LYS A 570 -12.40 22.68 17.92
C LYS A 570 -12.58 21.35 17.19
N ASP A 571 -13.68 21.16 16.46
CA ASP A 571 -13.92 19.89 15.77
C ASP A 571 -12.99 19.67 14.57
N THR A 572 -12.42 20.75 14.01
CA THR A 572 -11.40 20.70 12.94
C THR A 572 -9.97 20.62 13.46
N SER A 573 -9.76 20.62 14.79
CA SER A 573 -8.43 20.35 15.38
C SER A 573 -8.24 18.90 15.82
N ILE A 574 -9.29 18.08 15.73
CA ILE A 574 -9.27 16.68 16.16
C ILE A 574 -9.21 15.79 14.92
N PRO A 575 -8.22 14.89 14.77
CA PRO A 575 -8.22 13.93 13.67
C PRO A 575 -9.33 12.89 13.87
N TRP A 576 -9.76 12.26 12.78
CA TRP A 576 -10.55 11.04 12.89
C TRP A 576 -9.74 9.92 13.57
N MET A 577 -10.31 9.30 14.61
CA MET A 577 -9.73 8.17 15.35
C MET A 577 -10.77 7.07 15.45
N GLN A 578 -10.65 6.02 14.62
CA GLN A 578 -11.75 5.06 14.44
C GLN A 578 -12.15 4.34 15.73
N PHE A 579 -11.20 4.03 16.61
CA PHE A 579 -11.51 3.33 17.87
C PHE A 579 -12.14 4.23 18.94
N SER A 580 -11.92 5.54 18.85
CA SER A 580 -12.44 6.54 19.81
C SER A 580 -13.74 7.16 19.34
N HIS A 581 -13.92 7.35 18.04
CA HIS A 581 -15.05 8.06 17.45
C HIS A 581 -16.03 7.15 16.70
N GLY A 582 -15.61 5.95 16.30
CA GLY A 582 -16.40 4.99 15.51
C GLY A 582 -17.26 4.02 16.34
N ARG A 583 -17.36 4.24 17.66
CA ARG A 583 -18.33 3.57 18.52
C ARG A 583 -19.62 4.37 18.62
#